data_AF-A0A9C9PMF1-F1
#
_entry.id   AF-A0A9C9PMF1-F1
#
_cell.length_a   1.000
_cell.length_b   1.000
_cell.length_c   1.000
_cell.angle_alpha   90.00
_cell.angle_beta   90.00
_cell.angle_gamma   90.00
#
_symmetry.space_group_name_H-M   'P 1'
#
loop_
_entity.id
_entity.type
_entity.pdbx_description
1 polymer ?
#
loop_
_entity_poly.entity_id
_entity_poly.type
_entity_poly.pdbx_seq_one_letter_code
_entity_poly.pdbx_strand_id
1 'polypeptide(L)'
;MSKSIIISINDLKGTEVVTTRARQMDNFFILKPYYRVILITPTQRIPLTPYGTSSREEQEALAAKINAFLKKTPETSLLIKRDNRWFIYILGSILIVVGLLAELSKIITVTFDKMVGSLKIERQGLLGTEVIEHPLEEISEVKLNTSSYFNSKTILYQVVLELKTDENLLLTANGSMGRARKQQIVDEITNFLTH
;
A
#
# COMPACT_ATOMS: atom_id res chain seq x y z
N MET A 1 -6.42 15.70 18.12
CA MET A 1 -6.56 16.93 18.92
C MET A 1 -5.18 17.54 19.14
N SER A 2 -4.91 18.71 18.56
CA SER A 2 -3.66 19.45 18.79
C SER A 2 -3.77 20.18 20.13
N LYS A 3 -2.98 19.78 21.12
CA LYS A 3 -2.93 20.46 22.43
C LYS A 3 -2.08 21.71 22.29
N SER A 4 -2.70 22.88 22.28
CA SER A 4 -1.99 24.16 22.26
C SER A 4 -1.33 24.39 23.62
N ILE A 5 0.00 24.34 23.68
CA ILE A 5 0.76 24.67 24.88
C ILE A 5 1.16 26.15 24.75
N ILE A 6 0.58 27.00 25.59
CA ILE A 6 0.97 28.41 25.72
C ILE A 6 2.04 28.47 26.80
N ILE A 7 3.25 28.91 26.45
CA ILE A 7 4.39 29.05 27.37
C ILE A 7 4.72 30.54 27.45
N SER A 8 4.80 31.07 28.67
CA SER A 8 5.26 32.45 28.89
C SER A 8 6.75 32.56 28.52
N ILE A 9 7.14 33.63 27.84
CA ILE A 9 8.54 33.86 27.44
C ILE A 9 9.49 33.91 28.65
N ASN A 10 8.98 34.39 29.80
CA ASN A 10 9.73 34.48 31.05
C ASN A 10 10.03 33.09 31.66
N ASP A 11 9.24 32.08 31.28
CA ASP A 11 9.40 30.70 31.73
C ASP A 11 10.27 29.88 30.76
N LEU A 12 10.76 30.47 29.66
CA LEU A 12 11.62 29.80 28.71
C LEU A 12 13.10 30.11 29.00
N LYS A 13 13.82 29.12 29.55
CA LYS A 13 15.25 29.25 29.89
C LYS A 13 16.17 29.08 28.69
N GLY A 14 15.69 28.41 27.64
CA GLY A 14 16.47 28.16 26.42
C GLY A 14 15.94 26.97 25.64
N THR A 15 16.70 26.60 24.61
CA THR A 15 16.43 25.46 23.74
C THR A 15 17.68 24.64 23.47
N GLU A 16 17.47 23.34 23.32
CA GLU A 16 18.52 22.36 23.05
C GLU A 16 18.08 21.40 21.95
N VAL A 17 19.04 20.85 21.22
CA VAL A 17 18.79 19.78 20.24
C VAL A 17 19.12 18.45 20.90
N VAL A 18 18.12 17.57 21.02
CA VAL A 18 18.30 16.22 21.54
C VAL A 18 18.22 15.20 20.42
N THR A 19 19.18 14.26 20.44
CA THR A 19 19.14 13.08 19.58
C THR A 19 18.24 12.04 20.22
N THR A 20 17.16 11.67 19.54
CA THR A 20 16.31 10.56 19.97
C THR A 20 16.97 9.28 19.47
N ARG A 21 17.56 8.46 20.37
CA ARG A 21 18.07 7.14 20.00
C ARG A 21 16.88 6.29 19.56
N ALA A 22 16.94 5.76 18.34
CA ALA A 22 16.00 4.74 17.91
C ALA A 22 16.09 3.55 18.86
N ARG A 23 14.94 3.06 19.35
CA ARG A 23 14.87 1.73 19.96
C ARG A 23 15.39 0.76 18.90
N GLN A 24 16.44 0.02 19.23
CA GLN A 24 16.98 -1.04 18.40
C GLN A 24 15.83 -2.03 18.13
N MET A 25 15.30 -2.00 16.92
CA MET A 25 14.41 -3.01 16.39
C MET A 25 15.26 -3.80 15.41
N ASP A 26 15.34 -5.10 15.64
CA ASP A 26 16.19 -5.98 14.87
C ASP A 26 15.83 -5.94 13.38
N ASN A 27 16.89 -5.84 12.59
CA ASN A 27 17.03 -6.09 11.16
C ASN A 27 16.39 -5.12 10.13
N PHE A 28 17.31 -4.62 9.29
CA PHE A 28 17.18 -4.26 7.87
C PHE A 28 17.04 -2.80 7.43
N PHE A 29 16.90 -1.82 8.34
CA PHE A 29 17.01 -0.40 7.95
C PHE A 29 17.90 0.37 8.93
N ILE A 30 18.98 0.98 8.44
CA ILE A 30 19.81 1.91 9.21
C ILE A 30 18.93 3.12 9.55
N LEU A 31 18.32 3.11 10.74
CA LEU A 31 17.53 4.23 11.23
C LEU A 31 18.48 5.40 11.49
N LYS A 32 18.46 6.40 10.59
CA LYS A 32 19.16 7.67 10.83
C LYS A 32 18.68 8.25 12.16
N PRO A 33 19.59 8.81 12.99
CA PRO A 33 19.20 9.46 14.22
C PRO A 33 18.22 10.60 13.94
N TYR A 34 17.20 10.73 14.78
CA TYR A 34 16.24 11.83 14.70
C TYR A 34 16.60 12.90 15.73
N TYR A 35 16.63 14.14 15.27
CA TYR A 35 16.92 15.32 16.06
C TYR A 35 15.63 16.08 16.33
N ARG A 36 15.46 16.57 17.56
CA ARG A 36 14.33 17.42 17.93
C ARG A 36 14.79 18.56 18.82
N VAL A 37 14.22 19.74 18.61
CA VAL A 37 14.38 20.87 19.52
C VAL A 37 13.49 20.67 20.74
N ILE A 38 14.08 20.78 21.92
CA ILE A 38 13.39 20.77 23.21
C ILE A 38 13.44 22.17 23.80
N LEU A 39 12.28 22.66 24.22
CA LEU A 39 12.12 23.87 25.01
C LEU A 39 12.40 23.54 26.48
N ILE A 40 13.28 24.31 27.12
CA ILE A 40 13.65 24.13 28.53
C ILE A 40 12.87 25.17 29.34
N THR A 41 11.99 24.70 30.23
CA THR A 41 11.31 25.55 31.22
C THR A 41 11.78 25.18 32.64
N PRO A 42 11.49 25.99 33.69
CA PRO A 42 11.83 25.64 35.06
C PRO A 42 11.28 24.28 35.51
N THR A 43 10.14 23.87 34.96
CA THR A 43 9.38 22.72 35.44
C THR A 43 9.43 21.51 34.50
N GLN A 44 9.69 21.71 33.20
CA GLN A 44 9.61 20.62 32.23
C GLN A 44 10.43 20.88 30.96
N ARG A 45 10.68 19.78 30.23
CA ARG A 45 11.29 19.77 28.91
C ARG A 45 10.20 19.47 27.89
N ILE A 46 9.85 20.46 27.07
CA ILE A 46 8.71 20.38 26.15
C ILE A 46 9.27 20.19 24.74
N PRO A 47 9.01 19.06 24.06
CA PRO A 47 9.42 18.89 22.68
C PRO A 47 8.65 19.88 21.79
N LEU A 48 9.37 20.71 21.03
CA LEU A 48 8.76 21.67 20.11
C LEU A 48 8.01 20.94 18.98
N THR A 49 8.50 19.77 18.60
CA THR A 49 7.86 18.89 17.63
C THR A 49 7.64 17.50 18.23
N PRO A 50 6.44 16.92 18.08
CA PRO A 50 6.17 15.54 18.52
C PRO A 50 7.02 14.52 17.76
N TYR A 51 7.43 14.85 16.54
CA TYR A 51 8.31 14.03 15.70
C TYR A 51 9.63 14.77 15.44
N GLY A 52 10.76 14.07 15.55
CA GLY A 52 12.07 14.61 15.17
C GLY A 52 12.28 14.62 13.66
N THR A 53 13.27 15.35 13.19
CA THR A 53 13.72 15.34 11.78
C THR A 53 15.08 14.65 11.68
N SER A 54 15.42 14.13 10.50
CA SER A 54 16.75 13.59 10.20
C SER A 54 17.81 14.68 10.02
N SER A 55 17.40 15.95 9.83
CA SER A 55 18.30 17.09 9.63
C SER A 55 18.72 17.72 10.96
N ARG A 56 19.94 17.42 11.43
CA ARG A 56 20.52 18.03 12.63
C ARG A 56 20.71 19.53 12.47
N GLU A 57 21.25 19.94 11.33
CA GLU A 57 21.58 21.33 11.03
C GLU A 57 20.34 22.25 11.11
N GLU A 58 19.20 21.81 10.56
CA GLU A 58 17.95 22.54 10.67
C GLU A 58 17.46 22.70 12.12
N GLN A 59 17.67 21.68 12.96
CA GLN A 59 17.30 21.76 14.37
C GLN A 59 18.24 22.66 15.16
N GLU A 60 19.54 22.64 14.86
CA GLU A 60 20.53 23.51 15.48
C GLU A 60 20.30 24.97 15.09
N ALA A 61 20.03 25.26 13.81
CA ALA A 61 19.66 26.59 13.34
C ALA A 61 18.38 27.10 14.01
N LEU A 62 17.38 26.22 14.20
CA LEU A 62 16.14 26.56 14.88
C LEU A 62 16.36 26.87 16.37
N ALA A 63 17.14 26.04 17.08
CA ALA A 63 17.49 26.28 18.47
C ALA A 63 18.29 27.57 18.63
N ALA A 64 19.26 27.83 17.75
CA ALA A 64 20.03 29.07 17.73
C ALA A 64 19.13 30.30 17.52
N LYS A 65 18.15 30.21 16.61
CA LYS A 65 17.17 31.29 16.38
C LYS A 65 16.33 31.58 17.61
N ILE A 66 15.83 30.56 18.30
CA ILE A 66 15.03 30.73 19.54
C ILE A 66 15.90 31.30 20.67
N ASN A 67 17.12 30.78 20.84
CA ASN A 67 18.06 31.28 21.85
C ASN A 67 18.50 32.72 21.58
N ALA A 68 18.64 33.13 20.31
CA ALA A 68 18.93 34.51 19.93
C ALA A 68 17.74 35.45 20.21
N PHE A 69 16.52 34.98 19.94
CA PHE A 69 15.28 35.70 20.28
C PHE A 69 15.16 35.95 21.79
N LEU A 70 15.46 34.95 22.62
CA LEU A 70 15.46 35.09 24.08
C LEU A 70 16.47 36.11 24.62
N LYS A 71 17.56 36.35 23.89
CA LYS A 71 18.60 37.32 24.28
C LYS A 71 18.34 38.74 23.78
N LYS A 72 17.46 38.92 22.78
CA LYS A 72 17.16 40.22 22.18
C LYS A 72 15.76 40.68 22.58
N THR A 73 15.70 41.61 23.52
CA THR A 73 14.50 42.02 24.25
C THR A 73 13.44 42.86 23.50
N PRO A 74 13.61 43.45 22.30
CA PRO A 74 12.51 44.22 21.71
C PRO A 74 11.52 43.39 20.89
N GLU A 75 11.83 42.14 20.50
CA GLU A 75 10.90 41.33 19.70
C GLU A 75 9.91 40.59 20.60
N THR A 76 8.62 40.95 20.50
CA THR A 76 7.55 40.40 21.34
C THR A 76 6.96 39.10 20.82
N SER A 77 7.31 38.66 19.60
CA SER A 77 6.78 37.44 19.00
C SER A 77 7.75 36.78 18.03
N LEU A 78 7.80 35.44 18.06
CA LEU A 78 8.54 34.61 17.12
C LEU A 78 7.56 33.63 16.44
N LEU A 79 7.28 33.84 15.15
CA LEU A 79 6.42 32.95 14.37
C LEU A 79 7.27 31.90 13.63
N ILE A 80 7.06 30.62 13.95
CA ILE A 80 7.66 29.49 13.24
C ILE A 80 6.55 28.75 12.51
N LYS A 81 6.45 28.95 11.18
CA LYS A 81 5.49 28.23 10.33
C LYS A 81 6.18 27.04 9.67
N ARG A 82 5.76 25.82 10.00
CA ARG A 82 6.17 24.58 9.32
C ARG A 82 4.94 23.94 8.70
N ASP A 83 4.94 23.83 7.37
CA ASP A 83 3.90 23.10 6.64
C ASP A 83 4.46 21.77 6.14
N ASN A 84 4.06 20.68 6.78
CA ASN A 84 4.47 19.32 6.41
C ASN A 84 3.40 18.60 5.58
N ARG A 85 2.38 19.31 5.06
CA ARG A 85 1.29 18.69 4.28
C ARG A 85 1.76 18.10 2.95
N TRP A 86 2.93 18.52 2.44
CA TRP A 86 3.51 18.01 1.19
C TRP A 86 3.64 16.48 1.17
N PHE A 87 4.01 15.85 2.29
CA PHE A 87 4.13 14.40 2.38
C PHE A 87 2.78 13.68 2.22
N ILE A 88 1.71 14.27 2.76
CA ILE A 88 0.35 13.74 2.64
C ILE A 88 -0.11 13.80 1.18
N TYR A 89 0.23 14.86 0.44
CA TYR A 89 -0.08 14.94 -0.98
C TYR A 89 0.65 13.88 -1.80
N ILE A 90 1.93 13.62 -1.51
CA ILE A 90 2.68 12.54 -2.18
C ILE A 90 2.08 11.17 -1.85
N LEU A 91 1.88 10.86 -0.57
CA LEU A 91 1.32 9.58 -0.16
C LEU A 91 -0.09 9.38 -0.73
N GLY A 92 -0.92 10.43 -0.70
CA GLY A 92 -2.26 10.41 -1.29
C GLY A 92 -2.21 10.17 -2.80
N SER A 93 -1.30 10.82 -3.52
CA SER A 93 -1.16 10.62 -4.97
C SER A 93 -0.75 9.19 -5.32
N ILE A 94 0.16 8.58 -4.56
CA ILE A 94 0.58 7.18 -4.76
C ILE A 94 -0.62 6.25 -4.53
N LEU A 95 -1.38 6.45 -3.46
CA LEU A 95 -2.55 5.62 -3.18
C LEU A 95 -3.64 5.73 -4.24
N ILE A 96 -3.85 6.93 -4.80
CA ILE A 96 -4.78 7.14 -5.91
C ILE A 96 -4.31 6.37 -7.15
N VAL A 97 -3.02 6.49 -7.51
CA VAL A 97 -2.46 5.77 -8.66
C VAL A 97 -2.58 4.26 -8.46
N VAL A 98 -2.22 3.74 -7.28
CA VAL A 98 -2.35 2.31 -6.97
C VAL A 98 -3.81 1.85 -7.03
N GLY A 99 -4.74 2.67 -6.52
CA GLY A 99 -6.17 2.38 -6.59
C GLY A 99 -6.68 2.29 -8.02
N LEU A 100 -6.31 3.24 -8.88
CA LEU A 100 -6.67 3.23 -10.31
C LEU A 100 -6.06 2.03 -11.04
N LEU A 101 -4.82 1.67 -10.74
CA LEU A 101 -4.17 0.48 -11.29
C LEU A 101 -4.84 -0.81 -10.81
N ALA A 102 -5.38 -0.85 -9.60
CA ALA A 102 -6.12 -1.99 -9.08
C ALA A 102 -7.49 -2.17 -9.76
N GLU A 103 -8.14 -1.07 -10.17
CA GLU A 103 -9.43 -1.11 -10.89
C GLU A 103 -9.27 -1.62 -12.33
N LEU A 104 -8.13 -1.37 -12.95
CA LEU A 104 -7.68 -1.97 -14.23
C LEU A 104 -7.30 -3.47 -14.11
N SER A 105 -7.93 -4.17 -13.16
CA SER A 105 -7.79 -5.59 -12.91
C SER A 105 -8.04 -6.42 -14.17
N LYS A 106 -7.34 -7.56 -14.26
CA LYS A 106 -7.26 -8.37 -15.48
C LYS A 106 -8.66 -8.82 -15.93
N ILE A 107 -9.15 -8.32 -17.06
CA ILE A 107 -10.35 -8.85 -17.72
C ILE A 107 -9.93 -10.12 -18.45
N ILE A 108 -10.61 -11.23 -18.15
CA ILE A 108 -10.42 -12.50 -18.86
C ILE A 108 -11.67 -12.74 -19.70
N THR A 109 -11.50 -12.73 -21.02
CA THR A 109 -12.52 -13.12 -21.98
C THR A 109 -12.17 -14.50 -22.50
N VAL A 110 -13.13 -15.42 -22.43
CA VAL A 110 -12.96 -16.80 -22.91
C VAL A 110 -13.99 -17.03 -24.00
N THR A 111 -13.53 -17.41 -25.19
CA THR A 111 -14.39 -17.64 -26.36
C THR A 111 -14.18 -19.06 -26.86
N PHE A 112 -15.26 -19.83 -26.88
CA PHE A 112 -15.29 -21.17 -27.46
C PHE A 112 -15.96 -21.08 -28.84
N ASP A 113 -15.24 -21.42 -29.89
CA ASP A 113 -15.75 -21.41 -31.27
C ASP A 113 -15.76 -22.84 -31.83
N LYS A 114 -16.96 -23.42 -31.94
CA LYS A 114 -17.14 -24.76 -32.52
C LYS A 114 -16.99 -24.81 -34.04
N MET A 115 -17.24 -23.70 -34.73
CA MET A 115 -17.14 -23.65 -36.19
C MET A 115 -15.68 -23.76 -36.62
N VAL A 116 -14.80 -23.08 -35.88
CA VAL A 116 -13.34 -23.09 -36.11
C VAL A 116 -12.66 -24.21 -35.31
N GLY A 117 -13.30 -24.72 -34.26
CA GLY A 117 -12.73 -25.76 -33.40
C GLY A 117 -11.71 -25.22 -32.40
N SER A 118 -11.83 -23.95 -31.99
CA SER A 118 -10.82 -23.24 -31.20
C SER A 118 -11.37 -22.64 -29.91
N LEU A 119 -10.58 -22.72 -28.85
CA LEU A 119 -10.69 -21.96 -27.62
C LEU A 119 -9.73 -20.76 -27.70
N LYS A 120 -10.24 -19.56 -27.45
CA LYS A 120 -9.46 -18.33 -27.33
C LYS A 120 -9.60 -17.76 -25.92
N ILE A 121 -8.48 -17.50 -25.28
CA ILE A 121 -8.39 -16.85 -23.96
C ILE A 121 -7.68 -15.52 -24.14
N GLU A 122 -8.39 -14.43 -23.90
CA GLU A 122 -7.85 -13.07 -23.94
C GLU A 122 -7.76 -12.52 -22.52
N ARG A 123 -6.57 -12.09 -22.12
CA ARG A 123 -6.29 -11.51 -20.81
C ARG A 123 -5.83 -10.08 -21.01
N GLN A 124 -6.72 -9.13 -20.73
CA GLN A 124 -6.42 -7.72 -20.80
C GLN A 124 -5.89 -7.26 -19.44
N GLY A 125 -4.73 -6.62 -19.42
CA GLY A 125 -4.18 -6.02 -18.22
C GLY A 125 -3.50 -4.69 -18.52
N LEU A 126 -2.93 -4.09 -17.47
CA LEU A 126 -2.24 -2.80 -17.53
C LEU A 126 -1.12 -2.69 -18.57
N LEU A 127 -0.46 -3.81 -18.87
CA LEU A 127 0.70 -3.86 -19.76
C LEU A 127 0.36 -4.33 -21.18
N GLY A 128 -0.91 -4.60 -21.48
CA GLY A 128 -1.36 -5.07 -22.78
C GLY A 128 -2.35 -6.24 -22.70
N THR A 129 -2.61 -6.84 -23.86
CA THR A 129 -3.49 -8.00 -24.00
C THR A 129 -2.66 -9.22 -24.35
N GLU A 130 -2.78 -10.27 -23.54
CA GLU A 130 -2.25 -11.60 -23.85
C GLU A 130 -3.38 -12.43 -24.48
N VAL A 131 -3.11 -13.04 -25.62
CA VAL A 131 -4.05 -13.92 -26.32
C VAL A 131 -3.42 -15.30 -26.43
N ILE A 132 -4.15 -16.31 -25.96
CA ILE A 132 -3.76 -17.72 -26.03
C ILE A 132 -4.86 -18.47 -26.77
N GLU A 133 -4.48 -19.27 -27.75
CA GLU A 133 -5.40 -20.10 -28.53
C GLU A 133 -5.04 -21.58 -28.38
N HIS A 134 -6.06 -22.40 -28.18
CA HIS A 134 -5.96 -23.86 -28.09
C HIS A 134 -7.04 -24.51 -28.95
N PRO A 135 -6.79 -25.67 -29.57
CA PRO A 135 -7.85 -26.49 -30.16
C PRO A 135 -8.86 -26.92 -29.10
N LEU A 136 -10.16 -26.89 -29.42
CA LEU A 136 -11.21 -27.38 -28.52
C LEU A 136 -11.06 -28.88 -28.21
N GLU A 137 -10.54 -29.64 -29.17
CA GLU A 137 -10.29 -31.07 -29.01
C GLU A 137 -9.21 -31.40 -27.99
N GLU A 138 -8.35 -30.43 -27.62
CA GLU A 138 -7.35 -30.63 -26.56
C GLU A 138 -7.96 -30.59 -25.17
N ILE A 139 -9.18 -30.06 -25.01
CA ILE A 139 -9.85 -30.01 -23.72
C ILE A 139 -10.35 -31.41 -23.35
N SER A 140 -9.85 -31.95 -22.24
CA SER A 140 -10.26 -33.24 -21.72
C SER A 140 -11.43 -33.12 -20.74
N GLU A 141 -11.37 -32.13 -19.84
CA GLU A 141 -12.39 -31.93 -18.80
C GLU A 141 -12.49 -30.45 -18.38
N VAL A 142 -13.68 -30.04 -17.93
CA VAL A 142 -13.90 -28.77 -17.23
C VAL A 142 -14.24 -29.08 -15.78
N LYS A 143 -13.44 -28.57 -14.84
CA LYS A 143 -13.62 -28.89 -13.42
C LYS A 143 -13.51 -27.68 -12.51
N LEU A 144 -14.08 -27.84 -11.32
CA LEU A 144 -13.98 -26.87 -10.24
C LEU A 144 -12.81 -27.24 -9.33
N ASN A 145 -11.73 -26.46 -9.39
CA ASN A 145 -10.61 -26.63 -8.47
C ASN A 145 -10.91 -25.95 -7.13
N THR A 146 -10.49 -26.58 -6.03
CA THR A 146 -10.65 -26.06 -4.67
C THR A 146 -9.29 -25.86 -4.03
N SER A 147 -9.08 -24.68 -3.44
CA SER A 147 -7.87 -24.39 -2.67
C SER A 147 -8.26 -23.82 -1.32
N SER A 148 -7.52 -24.20 -0.27
CA SER A 148 -7.61 -23.56 1.04
C SER A 148 -6.46 -22.57 1.18
N TYR A 149 -6.76 -21.38 1.67
CA TYR A 149 -5.70 -20.46 2.05
C TYR A 149 -5.08 -20.94 3.37
N PHE A 150 -3.74 -20.93 3.45
CA PHE A 150 -2.96 -21.45 4.58
C PHE A 150 -3.56 -21.05 5.94
N ASN A 151 -3.88 -22.04 6.79
CA ASN A 151 -4.52 -21.87 8.11
C ASN A 151 -5.92 -21.21 8.15
N SER A 152 -6.62 -21.10 7.03
CA SER A 152 -8.01 -20.60 7.00
C SER A 152 -9.02 -21.72 6.73
N LYS A 153 -10.23 -21.57 7.27
CA LYS A 153 -11.41 -22.37 6.87
C LYS A 153 -12.02 -21.90 5.54
N THR A 154 -11.43 -20.88 4.91
CA THR A 154 -11.97 -20.28 3.69
C THR A 154 -11.56 -21.11 2.49
N ILE A 155 -12.55 -21.68 1.81
CA ILE A 155 -12.36 -22.43 0.58
C ILE A 155 -12.54 -21.48 -0.61
N LEU A 156 -11.55 -21.44 -1.47
CA LEU A 156 -11.56 -20.70 -2.72
C LEU A 156 -11.79 -21.66 -3.88
N TYR A 157 -12.62 -21.23 -4.82
CA TYR A 157 -13.04 -22.02 -5.96
C TYR A 157 -12.52 -21.38 -7.26
N GLN A 158 -12.05 -22.19 -8.19
CA GLN A 158 -11.56 -21.77 -9.50
C GLN A 158 -12.12 -22.68 -10.60
N VAL A 159 -12.46 -22.10 -11.74
CA VAL A 159 -12.84 -22.88 -12.93
C VAL A 159 -11.57 -23.17 -13.73
N VAL A 160 -11.37 -24.45 -14.04
CA VAL A 160 -10.17 -24.94 -14.71
C VAL A 160 -10.57 -25.79 -15.91
N LEU A 161 -9.94 -25.55 -17.05
CA LEU A 161 -9.94 -26.48 -18.17
C LEU A 161 -8.70 -27.35 -18.06
N GLU A 162 -8.91 -28.65 -18.04
CA GLU A 162 -7.84 -29.63 -18.15
C GLU A 162 -7.65 -29.96 -19.63
N LEU A 163 -6.40 -29.92 -20.07
CA LEU A 163 -6.00 -30.34 -21.40
C LEU A 163 -5.63 -31.83 -21.38
N LYS A 164 -5.67 -32.49 -22.53
CA LYS A 164 -5.19 -33.87 -22.73
C LYS A 164 -3.71 -34.06 -22.40
N THR A 165 -2.94 -32.97 -22.31
CA THR A 165 -1.54 -32.94 -21.91
C THR A 165 -1.34 -32.90 -20.39
N ASP A 166 -2.41 -33.02 -19.61
CA ASP A 166 -2.47 -32.79 -18.14
C ASP A 166 -2.13 -31.34 -17.71
N GLU A 167 -2.02 -30.43 -18.67
CA GLU A 167 -1.90 -29.00 -18.40
C GLU A 167 -3.25 -28.41 -17.99
N ASN A 168 -3.23 -27.49 -17.01
CA ASN A 168 -4.43 -26.87 -16.47
C ASN A 168 -4.49 -25.39 -16.87
N LEU A 169 -5.52 -25.01 -17.64
CA LEU A 169 -5.80 -23.63 -17.99
C LEU A 169 -6.79 -23.01 -17.01
N LEU A 170 -6.33 -22.01 -16.26
CA LEU A 170 -7.16 -21.27 -15.33
C LEU A 170 -8.04 -20.26 -16.08
N LEU A 171 -9.36 -20.41 -15.97
CA LEU A 171 -10.33 -19.48 -16.56
C LEU A 171 -10.65 -18.29 -15.63
N THR A 172 -10.27 -18.39 -14.36
CA THR A 172 -10.48 -17.32 -13.38
C THR A 172 -9.15 -16.87 -12.78
N ALA A 173 -8.91 -15.55 -12.78
CA ALA A 173 -7.63 -14.95 -12.38
C ALA A 173 -7.17 -15.31 -10.96
N ASN A 174 -8.11 -15.59 -10.05
CA ASN A 174 -7.84 -16.02 -8.67
C ASN A 174 -9.00 -16.86 -8.13
N GLY A 175 -8.68 -17.67 -7.11
CA GLY A 175 -9.68 -18.39 -6.34
C GLY A 175 -10.55 -17.41 -5.59
N SER A 176 -11.87 -17.54 -5.75
CA SER A 176 -12.83 -16.69 -5.05
C SER A 176 -13.88 -17.53 -4.35
N MET A 177 -14.53 -16.93 -3.37
CA MET A 177 -15.76 -17.48 -2.81
C MET A 177 -16.86 -17.51 -3.89
N GLY A 178 -17.88 -18.34 -3.69
CA GLY A 178 -19.01 -18.48 -4.61
C GLY A 178 -18.99 -19.75 -5.46
N ARG A 179 -19.07 -20.92 -4.79
CA ARG A 179 -19.12 -22.24 -5.42
C ARG A 179 -20.23 -22.35 -6.47
N ALA A 180 -21.46 -21.97 -6.11
CA ALA A 180 -22.64 -22.18 -6.96
C ALA A 180 -22.50 -21.53 -8.34
N ARG A 181 -22.08 -20.27 -8.41
CA ARG A 181 -21.89 -19.55 -9.68
C ARG A 181 -20.79 -20.18 -10.54
N LYS A 182 -19.69 -20.63 -9.93
CA LYS A 182 -18.59 -21.26 -10.67
C LYS A 182 -18.95 -22.67 -11.13
N GLN A 183 -19.73 -23.40 -10.34
CA GLN A 183 -20.27 -24.69 -10.76
C GLN A 183 -21.22 -24.51 -11.95
N GLN A 184 -22.08 -23.50 -11.93
CA GLN A 184 -22.93 -23.19 -13.08
C GLN A 184 -22.11 -22.93 -14.36
N ILE A 185 -20.99 -22.19 -14.25
CA ILE A 185 -20.08 -21.96 -15.39
C ILE A 185 -19.47 -23.29 -15.88
N VAL A 186 -19.03 -24.17 -14.97
CA VAL A 186 -18.54 -25.51 -15.33
C VAL A 186 -19.62 -26.27 -16.10
N ASP A 187 -20.84 -26.30 -15.58
CA ASP A 187 -21.95 -27.04 -16.18
C ASP A 187 -22.32 -26.48 -17.57
N GLU A 188 -22.34 -25.15 -17.73
CA GLU A 188 -22.59 -24.47 -19.00
C GLU A 188 -21.52 -24.81 -20.06
N ILE A 189 -20.24 -24.75 -19.68
CA ILE A 189 -19.14 -25.07 -20.60
C ILE A 189 -19.15 -26.56 -20.95
N THR A 190 -19.33 -27.45 -19.98
CA THR A 190 -19.38 -28.90 -20.22
C THR A 190 -20.53 -29.27 -21.15
N ASN A 191 -21.71 -28.69 -20.93
CA ASN A 191 -22.86 -28.90 -21.82
C ASN A 191 -22.58 -28.37 -23.24
N PHE A 192 -21.93 -27.21 -23.35
CA PHE A 192 -21.51 -26.65 -24.63
C PHE A 192 -20.52 -27.59 -25.34
N LEU A 193 -19.53 -28.16 -24.67
CA LEU A 193 -18.52 -29.02 -25.31
C LEU A 193 -19.06 -30.40 -25.73
N THR A 194 -20.14 -30.87 -25.09
CA THR A 194 -20.69 -32.22 -25.33
C THR A 194 -21.75 -32.27 -26.44
N HIS A 195 -22.43 -31.14 -26.68
CA HIS A 195 -23.42 -30.98 -27.78
C HIS A 195 -22.81 -30.24 -28.96
#